data_AF-A0A3A5ICQ3-F1
#
_entry.id   AF-A0A3A5ICQ3-F1
#
_cell.length_a   1.000
_cell.length_b   1.000
_cell.length_c   1.000
_cell.angle_alpha   90.00
_cell.angle_beta   90.00
_cell.angle_gamma   90.00
#
_symmetry.space_group_name_H-M   'P 1'
#
loop_
_entity.id
_entity.type
_entity.pdbx_description
1 polymer ?
#
loop_
_entity_poly.entity_id
_entity_poly.type
_entity_poly.pdbx_seq_one_letter_code
_entity_poly.pdbx_strand_id
1 'polypeptide(L)'
;MNEWSLNKHRKWIYVTIVDKEGSEGVISEELVRKFETLTPIEVLERNKYEKATSHDLKILEELNDLGLNKGVINVLLEFVLLVNGMRLNGRLIKKIASHWLEYEVTTIEQAIIFSRKEHRQYRAWKRTYRRGNADKKWA
;
A
#
# COMPACT_ATOMS: atom_id res chain seq x y z
N MET A 1 4.99 8.61 -19.06
CA MET A 1 5.51 9.20 -17.81
C MET A 1 7.01 8.95 -17.72
N ASN A 2 7.82 9.90 -17.26
CA ASN A 2 9.27 9.72 -17.16
C ASN A 2 9.70 9.24 -15.75
N GLU A 3 10.89 8.63 -15.67
CA GLU A 3 11.46 8.04 -14.45
C GLU A 3 11.59 9.05 -13.30
N TRP A 4 11.92 10.31 -13.61
CA TRP A 4 12.02 11.38 -12.62
C TRP A 4 10.69 11.64 -11.90
N SER A 5 9.59 11.69 -12.65
CA SER A 5 8.24 11.89 -12.09
C SER A 5 7.81 10.70 -11.23
N LEU A 6 8.13 9.48 -11.66
CA LEU A 6 7.87 8.25 -10.92
C LEU A 6 8.65 8.19 -9.61
N ASN A 7 9.93 8.54 -9.62
CA ASN A 7 10.74 8.54 -8.40
C ASN A 7 10.30 9.60 -7.40
N LYS A 8 9.90 10.79 -7.88
CA LYS A 8 9.29 11.83 -7.03
C LYS A 8 7.98 11.33 -6.41
N HIS A 9 7.14 10.68 -7.20
CA HIS A 9 5.88 10.11 -6.74
C HIS A 9 6.09 9.01 -5.69
N ARG A 10 6.97 8.04 -5.97
CA ARG A 10 7.33 6.96 -5.05
C ARG A 10 7.88 7.48 -3.72
N LYS A 11 8.74 8.50 -3.76
CA LYS A 11 9.27 9.14 -2.55
C LYS A 11 8.16 9.82 -1.74
N TRP A 12 7.24 10.51 -2.41
CA TRP A 12 6.09 11.14 -1.76
C TRP A 12 5.16 10.11 -1.12
N ILE A 13 4.80 9.04 -1.86
CA ILE A 13 3.99 7.94 -1.34
C ILE A 13 4.68 7.31 -0.12
N TYR A 14 5.96 6.97 -0.24
CA TYR A 14 6.71 6.34 0.84
C TYR A 14 6.65 7.13 2.16
N VAL A 15 6.78 8.46 2.10
CA VAL A 15 6.67 9.32 3.30
C VAL A 15 5.25 9.35 3.86
N THR A 16 4.25 9.13 3.02
CA THR A 16 2.85 9.34 3.36
C THR A 16 2.19 8.08 3.93
N ILE A 17 2.33 6.94 3.25
CA ILE A 17 1.65 5.69 3.64
C ILE A 17 2.55 4.73 4.41
N VAL A 18 3.86 5.00 4.42
CA VAL A 18 4.84 4.23 5.17
C VAL A 18 5.52 5.13 6.17
N ASP A 19 5.63 4.63 7.40
CA ASP A 19 6.33 5.35 8.45
C ASP A 19 7.84 5.42 8.14
N LYS A 20 8.33 6.62 7.82
CA LYS A 20 9.76 6.91 7.81
C LYS A 20 10.15 7.27 9.25
N GLU A 21 11.14 6.56 9.80
CA GLU A 21 11.63 6.79 11.17
C GLU A 21 11.81 8.30 11.43
N GLY A 22 11.02 8.86 12.36
CA GLY A 22 11.05 10.27 12.76
C GLY A 22 10.09 11.22 12.03
N SER A 23 9.20 10.75 11.15
CA SER A 23 8.17 11.60 10.54
C SER A 23 6.81 10.90 10.46
N GLU A 24 5.92 11.19 11.40
CA GLU A 24 4.49 10.94 11.20
C GLU A 24 3.99 11.95 10.17
N GLY A 25 3.85 11.53 8.92
CA GLY A 25 3.28 12.39 7.88
C GLY A 25 1.88 12.83 8.29
N VAL A 26 1.61 14.14 8.27
CA VAL A 26 0.26 14.67 8.49
C VAL A 26 -0.64 14.16 7.35
N ILE A 27 -1.80 13.59 7.70
CA ILE A 27 -2.83 13.25 6.72
C ILE A 27 -3.54 14.55 6.37
N SER A 28 -3.19 15.16 5.23
CA SER A 28 -3.79 16.41 4.79
C SER A 28 -5.05 16.17 3.97
N GLU A 29 -5.96 17.15 3.95
CA GLU A 29 -7.16 17.10 3.11
C GLU A 29 -6.83 17.00 1.62
N GLU A 30 -5.74 17.65 1.17
CA GLU A 30 -5.24 17.52 -0.21
C GLU A 30 -4.86 16.07 -0.53
N LEU A 31 -4.26 15.35 0.42
CA LEU A 31 -3.90 13.95 0.26
C LEU A 31 -5.15 13.06 0.15
N VAL A 32 -6.13 13.27 1.03
CA VAL A 32 -7.40 12.55 1.01
C VAL A 32 -8.09 12.75 -0.32
N ARG A 33 -8.25 14.00 -0.76
CA ARG A 33 -8.85 14.36 -2.05
C ARG A 33 -8.12 13.72 -3.24
N LYS A 34 -6.79 13.61 -3.20
CA LYS A 34 -6.04 12.89 -4.25
C LYS A 34 -6.44 11.42 -4.31
N PHE A 35 -6.59 10.75 -3.18
CA PHE A 35 -7.03 9.36 -3.16
C PHE A 35 -8.50 9.19 -3.54
N GLU A 36 -9.38 10.14 -3.24
CA GLU A 36 -10.79 10.08 -3.64
C GLU A 36 -11.01 10.28 -5.14
N THR A 37 -10.22 11.15 -5.76
CA THR A 37 -10.40 11.52 -7.17
C THR A 37 -9.95 10.42 -8.12
N LEU A 38 -8.91 9.68 -7.75
CA LEU A 38 -8.34 8.62 -8.59
C LEU A 38 -9.24 7.38 -8.69
N THR A 39 -9.11 6.68 -9.79
CA THR A 39 -9.62 5.31 -9.96
C THR A 39 -8.54 4.28 -9.58
N PRO A 40 -8.94 3.05 -9.19
CA PRO A 40 -7.99 1.98 -8.87
C PRO A 40 -7.03 1.64 -10.02
N ILE A 41 -7.51 1.72 -11.27
CA ILE A 41 -6.68 1.49 -12.45
C ILE A 41 -5.65 2.61 -12.65
N GLU A 42 -6.02 3.88 -12.47
CA GLU A 42 -5.08 5.02 -12.54
C GLU A 42 -3.99 4.91 -11.47
N VAL A 43 -4.35 4.47 -10.26
CA VAL A 43 -3.39 4.20 -9.17
C VAL A 43 -2.39 3.11 -9.58
N LEU A 44 -2.86 2.06 -10.23
CA LEU A 44 -1.99 0.99 -10.69
C LEU A 44 -1.05 1.48 -11.80
N GLU A 45 -1.61 2.12 -12.83
CA GLU A 45 -0.87 2.54 -14.02
C GLU A 45 0.11 3.68 -13.72
N ARG A 46 -0.17 4.57 -12.76
CA ARG A 46 0.77 5.62 -12.36
C ARG A 46 1.98 5.09 -11.57
N ASN A 47 1.93 3.87 -11.06
CA ASN A 47 3.04 3.24 -10.34
C ASN A 47 3.87 2.31 -11.22
N LYS A 48 3.28 1.86 -12.34
CA LYS A 48 3.91 1.04 -13.36
C LYS A 48 4.46 1.90 -14.50
N TYR A 49 5.39 1.32 -15.25
CA TYR A 49 5.85 1.89 -16.53
C TYR A 49 4.96 1.44 -17.71
N GLU A 50 4.08 0.47 -17.46
CA GLU A 50 3.25 -0.21 -18.45
C GLU A 50 1.77 -0.15 -18.01
N LYS A 51 0.86 -0.38 -18.97
CA LYS A 51 -0.57 -0.47 -18.70
C LYS A 51 -0.94 -1.67 -17.83
N ALA A 52 -2.10 -1.61 -17.20
CA ALA A 52 -2.63 -2.74 -16.43
C ALA A 52 -2.82 -3.97 -17.33
N THR A 53 -2.36 -5.13 -16.85
CA THR A 53 -2.57 -6.42 -17.53
C THR A 53 -3.99 -6.94 -17.27
N SER A 54 -4.46 -7.91 -18.06
CA SER A 54 -5.76 -8.58 -17.80
C SER A 54 -5.84 -9.21 -16.41
N HIS A 55 -4.72 -9.76 -15.91
CA HIS A 55 -4.63 -10.28 -14.55
C HIS A 55 -4.76 -9.17 -13.49
N ASP A 56 -4.14 -8.00 -13.73
CA ASP A 56 -4.31 -6.86 -12.82
C ASP A 56 -5.77 -6.38 -12.77
N LEU A 57 -6.42 -6.27 -13.94
CA LEU A 57 -7.81 -5.83 -14.05
C LEU A 57 -8.75 -6.75 -13.26
N LYS A 58 -8.54 -8.07 -13.35
CA LYS A 58 -9.30 -9.05 -12.56
C LYS A 58 -9.15 -8.83 -11.05
N ILE A 59 -7.94 -8.52 -10.58
CA ILE A 59 -7.72 -8.23 -9.14
C ILE A 59 -8.44 -6.93 -8.75
N LEU A 60 -8.43 -5.91 -9.60
CA LEU A 60 -9.13 -4.65 -9.33
C LEU A 60 -10.65 -4.82 -9.27
N GLU A 61 -11.22 -5.63 -10.16
CA GLU A 61 -12.64 -5.99 -10.15
C GLU A 61 -13.01 -6.69 -8.84
N GLU A 62 -12.27 -7.74 -8.47
CA GLU A 62 -12.47 -8.46 -7.21
C GLU A 62 -12.36 -7.55 -5.96
N LEU A 63 -11.53 -6.50 -6.00
CA LEU A 63 -11.41 -5.52 -4.91
C LEU A 63 -12.59 -4.56 -4.85
N ASN A 64 -13.10 -4.13 -6.02
CA ASN A 64 -14.30 -3.29 -6.07
C ASN A 64 -15.52 -4.05 -5.53
N ASP A 65 -15.61 -5.35 -5.79
CA ASP A 65 -16.70 -6.22 -5.32
C ASP A 65 -16.73 -6.39 -3.79
N LEU A 66 -15.64 -6.06 -3.08
CA LEU A 66 -15.59 -6.10 -1.61
C LEU A 66 -16.42 -4.98 -0.95
N GLY A 67 -16.93 -4.01 -1.72
CA GLY A 67 -17.71 -2.89 -1.19
C GLY A 67 -16.89 -1.85 -0.41
N LEU A 68 -15.56 -1.91 -0.50
CA LEU A 68 -14.68 -0.89 0.07
C LEU A 68 -14.85 0.43 -0.68
N ASN A 69 -14.74 1.55 0.04
CA ASN A 69 -14.72 2.87 -0.58
C ASN A 69 -13.55 2.95 -1.60
N LYS A 70 -13.81 3.50 -2.80
CA LYS A 70 -12.80 3.64 -3.86
C LYS A 70 -11.49 4.27 -3.36
N GLY A 71 -11.56 5.29 -2.51
CA GLY A 71 -10.40 5.92 -1.91
C GLY A 71 -9.61 4.99 -0.99
N VAL A 72 -10.30 4.15 -0.22
CA VAL A 72 -9.68 3.11 0.62
C VAL A 72 -8.98 2.07 -0.23
N ILE A 73 -9.62 1.60 -1.32
CA ILE A 73 -9.01 0.69 -2.30
C ILE A 73 -7.74 1.32 -2.89
N ASN A 74 -7.77 2.61 -3.21
CA ASN A 74 -6.62 3.32 -3.75
C ASN A 74 -5.44 3.36 -2.76
N VAL A 75 -5.69 3.62 -1.47
CA VAL A 75 -4.64 3.57 -0.43
C VAL A 75 -4.08 2.16 -0.29
N LEU A 76 -4.95 1.14 -0.28
CA LEU A 76 -4.55 -0.26 -0.20
C LEU A 76 -3.64 -0.66 -1.38
N LEU A 77 -4.02 -0.29 -2.60
CA LEU A 77 -3.22 -0.54 -3.80
C LEU A 77 -1.85 0.09 -3.71
N GLU A 78 -1.78 1.38 -3.36
CA GLU A 78 -0.50 2.07 -3.17
C GLU A 78 0.39 1.37 -2.14
N PHE A 79 -0.20 0.97 -1.01
CA PHE A 79 0.51 0.28 0.04
C PHE A 79 1.09 -1.06 -0.44
N VAL A 80 0.28 -1.89 -1.08
CA VAL A 80 0.71 -3.19 -1.59
C VAL A 80 1.80 -3.04 -2.64
N LEU A 81 1.62 -2.12 -3.59
CA LEU A 81 2.62 -1.84 -4.62
C LEU A 81 3.93 -1.41 -3.96
N LEU A 82 3.88 -0.52 -2.97
CA LEU A 82 5.06 -0.06 -2.27
C LEU A 82 5.84 -1.18 -1.58
N VAL A 83 5.17 -2.02 -0.80
CA VAL A 83 5.84 -3.07 -0.01
C VAL A 83 6.25 -4.28 -0.85
N ASN A 84 5.68 -4.44 -2.04
CA ASN A 84 5.95 -5.56 -2.95
C ASN A 84 6.71 -5.12 -4.23
N GLY A 85 7.49 -4.05 -4.15
CA GLY A 85 8.41 -3.66 -5.24
C GLY A 85 7.70 -3.24 -6.53
N MET A 86 6.61 -2.48 -6.40
CA MET A 86 5.74 -1.98 -7.47
C MET A 86 5.03 -3.07 -8.29
N ARG A 87 4.86 -4.26 -7.71
CA ARG A 87 4.12 -5.37 -8.33
C ARG A 87 2.83 -5.63 -7.57
N LEU A 88 1.72 -5.72 -8.28
CA LEU A 88 0.44 -6.08 -7.69
C LEU A 88 0.42 -7.58 -7.39
N ASN A 89 0.46 -7.94 -6.10
CA ASN A 89 0.34 -9.32 -5.64
C ASN A 89 -1.08 -9.58 -5.15
N GLY A 90 -1.86 -10.31 -5.96
CA GLY A 90 -3.27 -10.61 -5.68
C GLY A 90 -3.50 -11.31 -4.33
N ARG A 91 -2.61 -12.23 -3.94
CA ARG A 91 -2.73 -12.93 -2.65
C ARG A 91 -2.49 -11.98 -1.46
N LEU A 92 -1.49 -11.10 -1.57
CA LEU A 92 -1.16 -10.14 -0.52
C LEU A 92 -2.27 -9.09 -0.37
N ILE A 93 -2.72 -8.49 -1.47
CA ILE A 93 -3.75 -7.44 -1.41
C ILE A 93 -5.07 -7.96 -0.85
N LYS A 94 -5.52 -9.15 -1.27
CA LYS A 94 -6.72 -9.79 -0.73
C LYS A 94 -6.60 -10.04 0.77
N LYS A 95 -5.44 -10.55 1.22
CA LYS A 95 -5.21 -10.78 2.66
C LYS A 95 -5.35 -9.49 3.48
N ILE A 96 -4.74 -8.40 3.01
CA ILE A 96 -4.82 -7.11 3.70
C ILE A 96 -6.24 -6.53 3.59
N ALA A 97 -6.91 -6.66 2.44
CA ALA A 97 -8.28 -6.21 2.25
C ALA A 97 -9.25 -6.90 3.23
N SER A 98 -9.17 -8.23 3.34
CA SER A 98 -9.98 -8.98 4.32
C SER A 98 -9.73 -8.50 5.74
N HIS A 99 -8.46 -8.28 6.10
CA HIS A 99 -8.11 -7.76 7.41
C HIS A 99 -8.63 -6.33 7.65
N TRP A 100 -8.67 -5.47 6.63
CA TRP A 100 -9.24 -4.13 6.73
C TRP A 100 -10.77 -4.16 6.91
N LEU A 101 -11.45 -5.09 6.24
CA LEU A 101 -12.90 -5.29 6.40
C LEU A 101 -13.23 -5.73 7.83
N GLU A 102 -12.48 -6.67 8.40
CA GLU A 102 -12.66 -7.11 9.79
C GLU A 102 -12.48 -5.99 10.83
N TYR A 103 -11.72 -4.95 10.49
CA TYR A 103 -11.45 -3.79 11.35
C TYR A 103 -12.27 -2.55 10.94
N GLU A 104 -13.25 -2.72 10.06
CA GLU A 104 -14.16 -1.66 9.59
C GLU A 104 -13.43 -0.40 9.07
N VAL A 105 -12.32 -0.62 8.35
CA VAL A 105 -11.56 0.46 7.70
C VAL A 105 -12.36 0.99 6.52
N THR A 106 -13.05 2.11 6.73
CA THR A 106 -14.02 2.69 5.78
C THR A 106 -13.59 4.03 5.21
N THR A 107 -12.60 4.69 5.83
CA THR A 107 -12.10 6.01 5.44
C THR A 107 -10.64 5.95 4.97
N ILE A 108 -10.24 6.92 4.15
CA ILE A 108 -8.87 7.04 3.63
C ILE A 108 -7.88 7.26 4.78
N GLU A 109 -8.26 8.05 5.77
CA GLU A 109 -7.47 8.36 6.96
C GLU A 109 -7.18 7.08 7.74
N GLN A 110 -8.21 6.29 8.03
CA GLN A 110 -8.06 4.98 8.68
C GLN A 110 -7.15 4.08 7.83
N ALA A 111 -7.38 4.00 6.53
CA ALA A 111 -6.56 3.20 5.62
C ALA A 111 -5.07 3.58 5.71
N ILE A 112 -4.74 4.87 5.70
CA ILE A 112 -3.36 5.36 5.83
C ILE A 112 -2.76 4.98 7.19
N ILE A 113 -3.52 5.15 8.27
CA ILE A 113 -3.09 4.78 9.63
C ILE A 113 -2.81 3.27 9.72
N PHE A 114 -3.70 2.45 9.16
CA PHE A 114 -3.56 1.00 9.12
C PHE A 114 -2.36 0.58 8.26
N SER A 115 -2.17 1.15 7.07
CA SER A 115 -0.98 0.90 6.23
C SER A 115 0.32 1.16 6.99
N ARG A 116 0.40 2.27 7.74
CA ARG A 116 1.58 2.58 8.57
C ARG A 116 1.79 1.52 9.66
N LYS A 117 0.72 1.11 10.34
CA LYS A 117 0.74 0.09 11.40
C LYS A 117 1.20 -1.26 10.84
N GLU A 118 0.61 -1.72 9.74
CA GLU A 118 0.98 -2.96 9.04
C GLU A 118 2.45 -2.96 8.63
N HIS A 119 2.92 -1.85 8.04
CA HIS A 119 4.31 -1.73 7.64
C HIS A 119 5.29 -1.82 8.82
N ARG A 120 4.96 -1.15 9.95
CA ARG A 120 5.77 -1.22 11.17
C ARG A 120 5.87 -2.64 11.69
N GLN A 121 4.74 -3.34 11.81
CA GLN A 121 4.70 -4.72 12.29
C GLN A 121 5.49 -5.65 11.37
N TYR A 122 5.32 -5.52 10.06
CA TYR A 122 6.05 -6.32 9.09
C TYR A 122 7.58 -6.11 9.18
N ARG A 123 8.04 -4.86 9.33
CA ARG A 123 9.46 -4.56 9.52
C ARG A 123 9.99 -5.11 10.84
N ALA A 124 9.23 -4.98 11.94
CA ALA A 124 9.62 -5.51 13.24
C ALA A 124 9.78 -7.04 13.20
N TRP A 125 8.79 -7.75 12.65
CA TRP A 125 8.83 -9.20 12.49
C TRP A 125 10.01 -9.68 11.63
N LYS A 126 10.32 -8.97 10.53
CA LYS A 126 11.51 -9.28 9.73
C LYS A 126 12.81 -9.12 10.50
N ARG A 127 12.93 -8.10 11.35
CA ARG A 127 14.13 -7.86 12.18
C ARG A 127 14.32 -8.95 13.23
N THR A 128 13.25 -9.34 13.94
CA THR A 128 13.31 -10.39 14.96
C THR A 128 13.63 -11.76 14.36
N TYR A 129 13.02 -12.12 13.23
CA TYR A 129 13.32 -13.37 12.52
C TYR A 129 14.79 -13.45 12.08
N ARG A 130 15.35 -12.35 11.55
CA ARG A 130 16.77 -12.28 11.17
C ARG A 130 17.71 -12.40 12.36
N ARG A 131 17.37 -11.78 13.50
CA ARG A 131 18.18 -11.87 14.73
C ARG A 131 18.19 -13.29 15.29
N GLY A 132 17.01 -13.91 15.44
CA GLY A 132 16.91 -15.29 15.94
C GLY A 132 17.62 -16.33 15.06
N ASN A 133 17.67 -16.12 13.73
CA ASN A 133 18.45 -16.98 12.83
C ASN A 133 19.95 -16.68 12.84
N ALA A 134 20.37 -15.44 13.10
CA ALA A 134 21.77 -15.11 13.28
C ALA A 134 22.31 -15.73 14.57
N ASP A 135 21.56 -15.64 15.67
CA ASP A 135 21.94 -16.20 16.97
C ASP A 135 22.06 -17.74 16.91
N LYS A 136 21.23 -18.41 16.10
CA LYS A 136 21.33 -19.87 15.83
C LYS A 136 22.46 -20.29 14.89
N LYS A 137 23.03 -19.37 14.11
CA LYS A 137 24.10 -19.68 13.14
C LYS A 137 25.50 -19.66 13.78
N TRP A 138 25.63 -19.01 14.93
CA TRP A 138 26.88 -18.86 15.68
C TRP A 138 26.84 -19.54 17.06
N ALA A 139 25.78 -20.32 17.33
CA ALA A 139 25.65 -21.22 18.46
C ALA A 139 25.90 -22.66 17.99
#